data_AF-A0A2D3WGM6-F1
#
_entry.id   AF-A0A2D3WGM6-F1
#
_cell.length_a   1.000
_cell.length_b   1.000
_cell.length_c   1.000
_cell.angle_alpha   90.00
_cell.angle_beta   90.00
_cell.angle_gamma   90.00
#
_symmetry.space_group_name_H-M   'P 1'
#
loop_
_entity.id
_entity.type
_entity.pdbx_description
1 polymer ?
#
loop_
_entity_poly.entity_id
_entity_poly.type
_entity_poly.pdbx_seq_one_letter_code
_entity_poly.pdbx_strand_id
1 'polypeptide(L)'
;PTTSYRMDSYSPRLINEQGLKGMIGKGKRNQDVIDACVKSKAIYFGATGGAGALLARQIKKAEVIAYPELGPEAIRRLEVVDFPLTVINDTFGADLYKMGRAQYEVFE
;
A
#
# COMPACT_ATOMS: atom_id res chain seq x y z
N PRO A 1 -6.91 -2.39 -5.49
CA PRO A 1 -5.74 -1.53 -5.19
C PRO A 1 -5.50 -0.54 -6.34
N THR A 2 -4.94 0.64 -6.04
CA THR A 2 -4.54 1.65 -7.03
C THR A 2 -3.02 1.85 -7.02
N THR A 3 -2.48 2.50 -8.06
CA THR A 3 -1.03 2.69 -8.19
C THR A 3 -0.51 3.65 -7.11
N SER A 4 0.38 3.16 -6.25
CA SER A 4 0.74 3.84 -5.00
C SER A 4 1.64 5.06 -5.14
N TYR A 5 2.45 5.14 -6.20
CA TYR A 5 3.38 6.28 -6.36
C TYR A 5 2.64 7.64 -6.39
N ARG A 6 1.36 7.65 -6.79
CA ARG A 6 0.54 8.87 -6.80
C ARG A 6 0.31 9.47 -5.41
N MET A 7 0.57 8.68 -4.35
CA MET A 7 0.44 9.10 -2.95
C MET A 7 1.80 9.37 -2.27
N ASP A 8 2.92 9.26 -2.99
CA ASP A 8 4.27 9.35 -2.39
C ASP A 8 4.56 10.75 -1.83
N SER A 9 4.03 11.82 -2.43
CA SER A 9 4.17 13.18 -1.92
C SER A 9 3.48 13.40 -0.55
N TYR A 10 2.47 12.60 -0.22
CA TYR A 10 1.69 12.75 1.02
C TYR A 10 2.10 11.74 2.09
N SER A 11 2.58 10.57 1.67
CA SER A 11 2.77 9.41 2.56
C SER A 11 3.80 9.65 3.68
N PRO A 12 4.98 10.27 3.46
CA PRO A 12 5.94 10.51 4.54
C PRO A 12 5.35 11.34 5.69
N ARG A 13 4.53 12.35 5.38
CA ARG A 13 3.83 13.16 6.39
C ARG A 13 2.82 12.34 7.16
N LEU A 14 1.98 11.58 6.45
CA LEU A 14 0.97 10.73 7.10
C LEU A 14 1.60 9.69 8.03
N ILE A 15 2.72 9.10 7.61
CA ILE A 15 3.46 8.08 8.37
C ILE A 15 4.10 8.69 9.62
N ASN A 16 4.87 9.78 9.44
CA ASN A 16 5.72 10.33 10.50
C ASN A 16 4.96 11.21 11.49
N GLU A 17 3.89 11.90 11.05
CA GLU A 17 3.20 12.90 11.87
C GLU A 17 1.78 12.49 12.27
N GLN A 18 1.09 11.73 11.41
CA GLN A 18 -0.34 11.41 11.59
C GLN A 18 -0.58 9.96 12.04
N GLY A 19 0.49 9.20 12.27
CA GLY A 19 0.43 7.84 12.83
C GLY A 19 0.02 6.75 11.83
N LEU A 20 0.07 6.99 10.52
CA LEU A 20 -0.20 5.95 9.52
C LEU A 20 0.84 4.82 9.61
N LYS A 21 0.41 3.61 9.98
CA LYS A 21 1.29 2.44 10.16
C LYS A 21 1.25 1.41 9.03
N GLY A 22 0.23 1.46 8.18
CA GLY A 22 0.03 0.48 7.12
C GLY A 22 -0.53 1.12 5.87
N MET A 23 -0.05 0.68 4.72
CA MET A 23 -0.55 1.12 3.41
C MET A 23 -0.77 -0.10 2.53
N ILE A 24 -1.85 -0.12 1.74
CA ILE A 24 -2.14 -1.18 0.78
C ILE A 24 -2.29 -0.55 -0.61
N GLY A 25 -1.60 -1.09 -1.61
CA GLY A 25 -1.72 -0.59 -2.98
C GLY A 25 -1.06 -1.51 -4.00
N LYS A 26 -0.61 -0.94 -5.13
CA LYS A 26 0.17 -1.67 -6.14
C LYS A 26 1.30 -0.81 -6.71
N GLY A 27 2.38 -1.47 -7.10
CA GLY A 27 3.56 -0.82 -7.68
C GLY A 27 4.54 -0.33 -6.62
N LYS A 28 5.73 0.06 -7.09
CA LYS A 28 6.85 0.55 -6.26
C LYS A 28 6.53 1.90 -5.60
N ARG A 29 7.21 2.16 -4.48
CA ARG A 29 7.22 3.45 -3.77
C ARG A 29 8.59 4.11 -3.94
N ASN A 30 8.66 5.42 -3.79
CA ASN A 30 9.94 6.15 -3.77
C ASN A 30 10.71 5.93 -2.44
N GLN A 31 11.96 6.40 -2.41
CA GLN A 31 12.83 6.21 -1.25
C GLN A 31 12.32 6.96 -0.01
N ASP A 32 11.75 8.16 -0.16
CA ASP A 32 11.21 8.94 0.96
C ASP A 32 10.14 8.18 1.75
N VAL A 33 9.30 7.40 1.06
CA VAL A 33 8.29 6.55 1.70
C VAL A 33 8.93 5.38 2.43
N ILE A 34 9.95 4.75 1.83
CA ILE A 34 10.68 3.63 2.46
C ILE A 34 11.38 4.12 3.74
N ASP A 35 12.03 5.27 3.68
CA ASP A 35 12.72 5.87 4.83
C ASP A 35 11.72 6.24 5.94
N ALA A 36 10.54 6.77 5.57
CA ALA A 36 9.46 7.02 6.51
C ALA A 36 8.96 5.72 7.18
N CYS A 37 8.82 4.62 6.40
CA CYS A 37 8.46 3.31 6.93
C CYS A 37 9.47 2.80 7.97
N VAL A 38 10.77 2.92 7.69
CA VAL A 38 11.85 2.53 8.62
C VAL A 38 11.81 3.37 9.91
N LYS A 39 11.71 4.69 9.76
CA LYS A 39 11.69 5.65 10.87
C LYS A 39 10.51 5.43 11.81
N SER A 40 9.31 5.26 11.24
CA SER A 40 8.05 5.24 12.00
C SER A 40 7.47 3.84 12.17
N LYS A 41 8.21 2.79 11.79
CA LYS A 41 7.77 1.39 11.86
C LYS A 41 6.43 1.18 11.16
N ALA A 42 6.34 1.66 9.92
CA ALA A 42 5.20 1.44 9.04
C ALA A 42 5.53 0.39 7.96
N ILE A 43 4.50 -0.23 7.39
CA ILE A 43 4.63 -1.29 6.39
C ILE A 43 3.83 -0.92 5.14
N TYR A 44 4.41 -1.18 3.97
CA TYR A 44 3.68 -1.12 2.70
C TYR A 44 3.40 -2.53 2.18
N PHE A 45 2.13 -2.80 1.95
CA PHE A 45 1.62 -4.04 1.41
C PHE A 45 1.22 -3.87 -0.06
N GLY A 46 1.68 -4.81 -0.88
CA GLY A 46 1.22 -4.98 -2.26
C GLY A 46 0.00 -5.89 -2.30
N ALA A 47 -1.07 -5.42 -2.93
CA ALA A 47 -2.21 -6.24 -3.31
C ALA A 47 -2.16 -6.52 -4.82
N THR A 48 -2.59 -7.70 -5.23
CA THR A 48 -2.56 -8.14 -6.63
C THR A 48 -3.41 -7.22 -7.51
N GLY A 49 -2.76 -6.53 -8.45
CA GLY A 49 -3.44 -5.67 -9.42
C GLY A 49 -4.31 -6.50 -10.38
N GLY A 50 -5.47 -5.97 -10.76
CA GLY A 50 -6.41 -6.66 -11.68
C GLY A 50 -7.34 -7.66 -11.00
N ALA A 51 -7.00 -8.16 -9.81
CA ALA A 51 -7.80 -9.14 -9.07
C ALA A 51 -8.95 -8.52 -8.23
N GLY A 52 -9.52 -7.39 -8.67
CA GLY A 52 -10.48 -6.61 -7.88
C GLY A 52 -11.71 -7.40 -7.43
N ALA A 53 -12.32 -8.18 -8.34
CA ALA A 53 -13.48 -9.01 -8.03
C ALA A 53 -13.16 -10.13 -7.03
N LEU A 54 -11.95 -10.70 -7.08
CA LEU A 54 -11.52 -11.73 -6.13
C LEU A 54 -11.26 -11.13 -4.75
N LEU A 55 -10.56 -9.99 -4.69
CA LEU A 55 -10.29 -9.27 -3.45
C LEU A 55 -11.59 -8.80 -2.78
N ALA A 56 -12.60 -8.41 -3.57
CA ALA A 56 -13.89 -7.99 -3.04
C ALA A 56 -14.62 -9.09 -2.26
N ARG A 57 -14.36 -10.38 -2.56
CA ARG A 57 -14.93 -11.52 -1.80
C ARG A 57 -14.45 -11.57 -0.34
N GLN A 58 -13.31 -10.96 -0.06
CA GLN A 58 -12.73 -10.89 1.28
C GLN A 58 -13.19 -9.67 2.07
N ILE A 59 -13.97 -8.77 1.46
CA ILE A 59 -14.57 -7.62 2.14
C ILE A 59 -15.90 -8.04 2.75
N LYS A 60 -16.04 -7.87 4.07
CA LYS A 60 -17.26 -8.21 4.84
C LYS A 60 -18.17 -7.01 5.03
N LYS A 61 -17.60 -5.81 5.15
CA LYS A 61 -18.34 -4.55 5.25
C LYS A 61 -17.60 -3.44 4.52
N ALA A 62 -18.35 -2.55 3.88
CA ALA A 62 -17.83 -1.32 3.27
C ALA A 62 -18.77 -0.15 3.61
N GLU A 63 -18.24 0.85 4.28
CA GLU A 63 -19.00 2.02 4.76
C GLU A 63 -18.31 3.29 4.30
N VAL A 64 -19.03 4.21 3.66
CA VAL A 64 -18.50 5.55 3.33
C VAL A 64 -18.51 6.39 4.60
N ILE A 65 -17.35 6.89 5.01
CA ILE A 65 -17.18 7.61 6.28
C ILE A 65 -16.83 9.09 6.08
N ALA A 66 -16.41 9.50 4.87
CA ALA A 66 -16.20 10.91 4.54
C ALA A 66 -16.26 11.12 3.02
N TYR A 67 -16.64 12.34 2.64
CA TYR A 67 -16.67 12.85 1.26
C TYR A 67 -17.51 11.98 0.29
N PRO A 68 -18.79 11.68 0.61
CA PRO A 68 -19.64 10.84 -0.24
C PRO A 68 -19.81 11.37 -1.67
N GLU A 69 -19.70 12.68 -1.87
CA GLU A 69 -19.76 13.36 -3.17
C GLU A 69 -18.64 12.93 -4.12
N LEU A 70 -17.53 12.40 -3.62
CA LEU A 70 -16.40 11.92 -4.42
C LEU A 70 -16.62 10.51 -5.00
N GLY A 71 -17.76 9.86 -4.71
CA GLY A 71 -18.15 8.58 -5.30
C GLY A 71 -17.10 7.49 -5.09
N PRO A 72 -16.48 6.92 -6.15
CA PRO A 72 -15.42 5.92 -6.03
C PRO A 72 -14.20 6.37 -5.20
N GLU A 73 -13.94 7.67 -5.08
CA GLU A 73 -12.80 8.23 -4.33
C GLU A 73 -13.12 8.57 -2.86
N ALA A 74 -14.38 8.42 -2.44
CA ALA A 74 -14.79 8.65 -1.06
C ALA A 74 -14.01 7.76 -0.08
N ILE A 75 -13.77 8.27 1.14
CA ILE A 75 -13.08 7.51 2.19
C ILE A 75 -14.03 6.43 2.70
N ARG A 76 -13.58 5.18 2.63
CA ARG A 76 -14.35 4.02 3.09
C ARG A 76 -13.66 3.33 4.25
N ARG A 77 -14.45 2.99 5.27
CA ARG A 77 -14.07 2.01 6.28
C ARG A 77 -14.42 0.62 5.74
N LEU A 78 -13.41 -0.22 5.57
CA LEU A 78 -13.56 -1.59 5.12
C LEU A 78 -13.30 -2.54 6.29
N GLU A 79 -14.13 -3.57 6.40
CA GLU A 79 -13.86 -4.74 7.23
C GLU A 79 -13.51 -5.90 6.30
N VAL A 80 -12.37 -6.54 6.53
CA VAL A 80 -11.84 -7.60 5.66
C VAL A 80 -11.41 -8.80 6.49
N VAL A 81 -11.53 -10.00 5.93
CA VAL A 81 -11.08 -11.27 6.52
C VAL A 81 -10.25 -11.99 5.48
N ASP A 82 -9.09 -12.52 5.86
CA ASP A 82 -8.18 -13.23 4.95
C ASP A 82 -7.83 -12.45 3.67
N PHE A 83 -7.63 -11.13 3.81
CA PHE A 83 -7.31 -10.27 2.68
C PHE A 83 -5.86 -10.51 2.22
N PRO A 84 -5.61 -11.05 1.01
CA PRO A 84 -4.29 -11.50 0.62
C PRO A 84 -3.40 -10.30 0.27
N LEU A 85 -2.25 -10.22 0.95
CA LEU A 85 -1.28 -9.14 0.83
C LEU A 85 0.15 -9.69 0.86
N THR A 86 1.05 -8.98 0.20
CA THR A 86 2.50 -9.23 0.27
C THR A 86 3.18 -8.03 0.91
N VAL A 87 4.09 -8.25 1.86
CA VAL A 87 4.95 -7.18 2.39
C VAL A 87 5.92 -6.78 1.29
N ILE A 88 5.82 -5.52 0.83
CA ILE A 88 6.70 -4.97 -0.21
C ILE A 88 7.81 -4.14 0.42
N ASN A 89 7.45 -3.20 1.30
CA ASN A 89 8.42 -2.45 2.10
C ASN A 89 8.20 -2.75 3.58
N ASP A 90 9.24 -3.27 4.23
CA ASP A 90 9.23 -3.60 5.65
C ASP A 90 9.78 -2.45 6.52
N THR A 91 9.88 -2.70 7.82
CA THR A 91 10.38 -1.72 8.80
C THR A 91 11.91 -1.67 8.92
N PHE A 92 12.62 -2.44 8.10
CA PHE A 92 14.09 -2.57 8.07
C PHE A 92 14.70 -1.95 6.81
N GLY A 93 13.86 -1.55 5.86
CA GLY A 93 14.27 -0.90 4.61
C GLY A 93 14.30 -1.85 3.42
N ALA A 94 13.83 -3.08 3.58
CA ALA A 94 13.72 -4.01 2.46
C ALA A 94 12.69 -3.51 1.44
N ASP A 95 12.94 -3.82 0.18
CA ASP A 95 12.04 -3.52 -0.94
C ASP A 95 12.01 -4.71 -1.89
N LEU A 96 10.88 -5.43 -1.88
CA LEU A 96 10.71 -6.63 -2.67
C LEU A 96 10.83 -6.38 -4.17
N TYR A 97 10.48 -5.18 -4.67
CA TYR A 97 10.66 -4.85 -6.08
C TYR A 97 12.13 -4.68 -6.45
N LYS A 98 12.94 -4.10 -5.55
CA LYS A 98 14.39 -3.98 -5.76
C LYS A 98 15.08 -5.33 -5.64
N MET A 99 14.76 -6.10 -4.60
CA MET A 99 15.34 -7.42 -4.35
C MET A 99 15.02 -8.41 -5.46
N GLY A 100 13.75 -8.46 -5.88
CA GLY A 100 13.33 -9.34 -6.97
C GLY A 100 14.04 -8.99 -8.28
N ARG A 101 14.14 -7.71 -8.64
CA ARG A 101 14.94 -7.29 -9.81
C ARG A 101 16.40 -7.72 -9.68
N ALA A 102 17.06 -7.40 -8.58
CA ALA A 102 18.47 -7.75 -8.37
C ALA A 102 18.74 -9.26 -8.47
N GLN A 103 17.78 -10.11 -8.10
CA GLN A 103 17.93 -11.56 -8.14
C GLN A 103 17.77 -12.17 -9.55
N TYR A 104 16.93 -11.59 -10.39
CA TYR A 104 16.51 -12.20 -11.66
C TYR A 104 16.81 -11.35 -12.91
N GLU A 105 17.34 -10.14 -12.75
CA GLU A 105 17.73 -9.29 -13.88
C GLU A 105 18.94 -9.93 -14.57
N VAL A 106 18.72 -10.37 -15.81
CA VAL A 106 19.77 -10.88 -16.70
C VAL A 106 20.33 -9.68 -17.45
N PHE A 107 21.63 -9.47 -17.34
CA PHE A 107 22.34 -8.49 -18.15
C PHE A 107 22.82 -9.20 -19.42
N GLU A 108 22.43 -8.67 -20.59
CA GLU A 108 23.03 -9.03 -21.88
C GLU A 108 24.36 -8.29 -22.09
#